data_AF-A0A075A6W7-F1
#
_entry.id   AF-A0A075A6W7-F1
#
_cell.length_a   1.000
_cell.length_b   1.000
_cell.length_c   1.000
_cell.angle_alpha   90.00
_cell.angle_beta   90.00
_cell.angle_gamma   90.00
#
_symmetry.space_group_name_H-M   'P 1'
#
loop_
_entity.id
_entity.type
_entity.pdbx_description
1 polymer ?
#
loop_
_entity_poly.entity_id
_entity_poly.type
_entity_poly.pdbx_seq_one_letter_code
_entity_poly.pdbx_strand_id
1 'polypeptide(L)'
;YRYCKNKPYPKSRFCRGVPDPKIRIYDLGRKKADVQEFPLCVHLISDEYEQLSSEALEAARICANKYLLKHCGKENFHGRVRVHPFHVIRINKMLSCAGADRLQTGMRGAYGKPQGTVARVDIGQVIMSVRARDQHQAQVMEALRRAKMKFPGRQKIAVSRNWGFTKWPRVGFQEMMQKGHLVSDGVCAKYQPEHGPLERWKRTQARLAGGRVYTATVESILLYGSEVLGLCSEDVR
;
A
#
# COMPACT_ATOMS: atom_id res chain seq x y z
N TYR A 1 19.14 10.05 -15.37
CA TYR A 1 18.69 10.54 -14.05
C TYR A 1 18.62 9.38 -13.06
N ARG A 2 19.71 8.62 -12.86
CA ARG A 2 19.69 7.43 -11.98
C ARG A 2 20.00 7.78 -10.53
N TYR A 3 21.04 8.56 -10.28
CA TYR A 3 21.47 8.86 -8.91
C TYR A 3 20.79 10.11 -8.33
N CYS A 4 20.53 10.04 -7.03
CA CYS A 4 19.94 11.10 -6.23
C CYS A 4 20.95 12.20 -5.85
N LYS A 5 21.43 12.98 -6.84
CA LYS A 5 22.46 14.00 -6.62
C LYS A 5 21.95 15.38 -6.15
N ASN A 6 20.76 15.78 -6.60
CA ASN A 6 20.21 17.11 -6.35
C ASN A 6 19.27 17.10 -5.14
N LYS A 7 18.99 18.29 -4.58
CA LYS A 7 17.92 18.47 -3.59
C LYS A 7 16.55 18.06 -4.19
N PRO A 8 15.62 17.52 -3.37
CA PRO A 8 14.27 17.22 -3.84
C PRO A 8 13.61 18.46 -4.44
N TYR A 9 13.09 18.31 -5.65
CA TYR A 9 12.45 19.39 -6.40
C TYR A 9 11.07 18.92 -6.88
N PRO A 10 10.00 19.24 -6.14
CA PRO A 10 8.65 18.80 -6.47
C PRO A 10 7.91 19.78 -7.39
N LYS A 11 6.81 19.30 -7.99
CA LYS A 11 5.80 20.16 -8.63
C LYS A 11 5.26 21.12 -7.57
N SER A 12 5.40 22.42 -7.80
CA SER A 12 5.10 23.46 -6.82
C SER A 12 4.76 24.79 -7.53
N ARG A 13 4.36 25.82 -6.77
CA ARG A 13 4.12 27.17 -7.32
C ARG A 13 5.31 27.77 -8.07
N PHE A 14 6.52 27.34 -7.70
CA PHE A 14 7.80 27.76 -8.29
C PHE A 14 8.23 26.86 -9.47
N CYS A 15 7.79 25.60 -9.51
CA CYS A 15 8.04 24.66 -10.59
C CYS A 15 6.77 24.44 -11.41
N ARG A 16 6.53 25.35 -12.37
CA ARG A 16 5.38 25.31 -13.29
C ARG A 16 5.73 24.55 -14.57
N GLY A 17 4.71 24.12 -15.32
CA GLY A 17 4.89 23.41 -16.59
C GLY A 17 5.47 22.00 -16.47
N VAL A 18 5.30 21.37 -15.31
CA VAL A 18 5.75 19.99 -15.05
C VAL A 18 4.80 19.01 -15.76
N PRO A 19 5.32 18.10 -16.61
CA PRO A 19 4.48 17.08 -17.23
C PRO A 19 3.98 16.09 -16.19
N ASP A 20 2.79 15.55 -16.41
CA ASP A 20 2.21 14.57 -15.51
C ASP A 20 2.95 13.22 -15.60
N PRO A 21 3.08 12.49 -14.48
CA PRO A 21 3.76 11.20 -14.44
C PRO A 21 3.08 10.17 -15.36
N LYS A 22 3.88 9.28 -15.95
CA LYS A 22 3.33 8.19 -16.79
C LYS A 22 2.52 7.19 -15.98
N ILE A 23 2.96 6.86 -14.77
CA ILE A 23 2.17 6.05 -13.84
C ILE A 23 0.98 6.87 -13.30
N ARG A 24 -0.23 6.44 -13.64
CA ARG A 24 -1.49 7.04 -13.15
C ARG A 24 -2.24 6.18 -12.14
N ILE A 25 -2.00 4.87 -12.16
CA ILE A 25 -2.70 3.88 -11.35
C ILE A 25 -1.69 3.19 -10.45
N TYR A 26 -1.89 3.27 -9.13
CA TYR A 26 -0.99 2.66 -8.15
C TYR A 26 -1.50 1.33 -7.61
N ASP A 27 -2.82 1.13 -7.58
CA ASP A 27 -3.46 -0.11 -7.11
C ASP A 27 -3.98 -0.96 -8.28
N LEU A 28 -3.78 -2.28 -8.18
CA LEU A 28 -4.09 -3.30 -9.18
C LEU A 28 -4.91 -4.44 -8.59
N GLY A 29 -5.63 -5.17 -9.45
CA GLY A 29 -6.43 -6.31 -9.04
C GLY A 29 -7.64 -5.89 -8.19
N ARG A 30 -8.00 -6.72 -7.21
CA ARG A 30 -9.17 -6.52 -6.36
C ARG A 30 -8.85 -5.59 -5.17
N LYS A 31 -8.77 -4.29 -5.45
CA LYS A 31 -8.46 -3.23 -4.46
C LYS A 31 -9.48 -3.08 -3.33
N LYS A 32 -10.71 -3.55 -3.51
CA LYS A 32 -11.80 -3.52 -2.52
C LYS A 32 -11.88 -4.79 -1.65
N ALA A 33 -11.01 -5.78 -1.89
CA ALA A 33 -10.99 -6.99 -1.07
C ALA A 33 -10.71 -6.64 0.39
N ASP A 34 -11.36 -7.35 1.31
CA ASP A 34 -11.16 -7.11 2.73
C ASP A 34 -9.74 -7.53 3.18
N VAL A 35 -9.34 -7.05 4.35
CA VAL A 35 -8.04 -7.35 4.96
C VAL A 35 -7.89 -8.84 5.26
N GLN A 36 -8.98 -9.55 5.58
CA GLN A 36 -8.95 -10.97 5.90
C GLN A 36 -8.70 -11.87 4.69
N GLU A 37 -9.05 -11.43 3.48
CA GLU A 37 -9.03 -12.29 2.29
C GLU A 37 -7.62 -12.60 1.76
N PHE A 38 -6.66 -11.68 1.94
CA PHE A 38 -5.33 -11.77 1.36
C PHE A 38 -4.23 -11.72 2.44
N PRO A 39 -3.91 -12.87 3.05
CA PRO A 39 -2.92 -12.95 4.13
C PRO A 39 -1.48 -12.85 3.66
N LEU A 40 -1.17 -13.38 2.47
CA LEU A 40 0.18 -13.35 1.91
C LEU A 40 0.54 -11.94 1.50
N CYS A 41 1.77 -11.50 1.77
CA CYS A 41 2.32 -10.33 1.14
C CYS A 41 3.77 -10.54 0.68
N VAL A 42 4.07 -10.08 -0.53
CA VAL A 42 5.42 -10.10 -1.10
C VAL A 42 5.79 -8.68 -1.52
N HIS A 43 7.03 -8.30 -1.23
CA HIS A 43 7.56 -6.97 -1.46
C HIS A 43 8.72 -7.03 -2.47
N LEU A 44 8.74 -6.03 -3.36
CA LEU A 44 9.88 -5.69 -4.17
C LEU A 44 10.58 -4.49 -3.54
N ILE A 45 11.84 -4.67 -3.16
CA ILE A 45 12.61 -3.76 -2.32
C ILE A 45 13.83 -3.26 -3.11
N SER A 46 14.14 -1.97 -3.02
CA SER A 46 15.38 -1.41 -3.58
C SER A 46 16.57 -1.76 -2.71
N ASP A 47 17.68 -2.18 -3.32
CA ASP A 47 18.97 -2.35 -2.63
C ASP A 47 19.94 -1.20 -2.92
N GLU A 48 19.46 -0.16 -3.61
CA GLU A 48 20.25 0.99 -4.03
C GLU A 48 19.54 2.32 -3.72
N TYR A 49 20.35 3.36 -3.52
CA TYR A 49 19.88 4.75 -3.42
C TYR A 49 19.83 5.39 -4.81
N GLU A 50 18.63 5.45 -5.40
CA GLU A 50 18.47 5.85 -6.79
C GLU A 50 17.11 6.52 -7.08
N GLN A 51 16.95 6.93 -8.34
CA GLN A 51 15.77 7.57 -8.90
C GLN A 51 15.13 6.63 -9.92
N LEU A 52 13.91 6.19 -9.62
CA LEU A 52 13.10 5.38 -10.52
C LEU A 52 12.22 6.29 -11.37
N SER A 53 12.31 6.20 -12.69
CA SER A 53 11.50 7.03 -13.57
C SER A 53 10.02 6.65 -13.54
N SER A 54 9.14 7.61 -13.80
CA SER A 54 7.69 7.34 -13.88
C SER A 54 7.35 6.32 -14.98
N GLU A 55 8.15 6.30 -16.05
CA GLU A 55 8.10 5.33 -17.15
C GLU A 55 8.45 3.92 -16.66
N ALA A 56 9.52 3.78 -15.88
CA ALA A 56 9.96 2.50 -15.33
C ALA A 56 8.91 1.94 -14.35
N LEU A 57 8.33 2.80 -13.51
CA LEU A 57 7.24 2.42 -12.60
C LEU A 57 6.02 1.89 -13.35
N GLU A 58 5.61 2.56 -14.43
CA GLU A 58 4.48 2.12 -15.25
C GLU A 58 4.79 0.81 -15.99
N ALA A 59 6.00 0.66 -16.54
CA ALA A 59 6.43 -0.57 -17.20
C ALA A 59 6.46 -1.77 -16.23
N ALA A 60 6.99 -1.57 -15.02
CA ALA A 60 7.02 -2.58 -13.96
C ALA A 60 5.60 -2.98 -13.52
N ARG A 61 4.72 -1.99 -13.34
CA ARG A 61 3.31 -2.18 -12.99
C ARG A 61 2.58 -3.03 -14.04
N ILE A 62 2.70 -2.67 -15.32
CA ILE A 62 2.07 -3.41 -16.43
C ILE A 62 2.61 -4.84 -16.49
N CYS A 63 3.94 -5.00 -16.36
CA CYS A 63 4.59 -6.30 -16.42
C CYS A 63 4.10 -7.25 -15.32
N ALA A 64 4.06 -6.80 -14.07
CA ALA A 64 3.53 -7.58 -12.96
C ALA A 64 2.03 -7.89 -13.14
N ASN A 65 1.23 -6.89 -13.52
CA ASN A 65 -0.21 -7.07 -13.68
C ASN A 65 -0.55 -8.10 -14.76
N LYS A 66 0.12 -8.04 -15.92
CA LYS A 66 -0.13 -8.97 -17.03
C LYS A 66 0.16 -10.42 -16.62
N TYR A 67 1.23 -10.65 -15.85
CA TYR A 67 1.57 -11.99 -15.36
C TYR A 67 0.56 -12.49 -14.32
N LEU A 68 0.22 -11.66 -13.33
CA LEU A 68 -0.73 -12.02 -12.26
C LEU A 68 -2.14 -12.26 -12.80
N LEU A 69 -2.60 -11.47 -13.77
CA LEU A 69 -3.90 -11.69 -14.41
C LEU A 69 -3.97 -13.04 -15.12
N LYS A 70 -2.89 -13.45 -15.79
CA LYS A 70 -2.84 -14.73 -16.52
C LYS A 70 -2.78 -15.94 -15.58
N HIS A 71 -2.03 -15.86 -14.49
CA HIS A 71 -1.72 -17.04 -13.66
C HIS A 71 -2.50 -17.12 -12.35
N CYS A 72 -2.89 -15.98 -11.76
CA CYS A 72 -3.65 -15.95 -10.50
C CYS A 72 -5.11 -15.57 -10.73
N GLY A 73 -5.42 -14.83 -11.79
CA GLY A 73 -6.73 -14.23 -12.02
C GLY A 73 -6.91 -12.91 -11.25
N LYS A 74 -7.76 -12.02 -11.77
CA LYS A 74 -7.93 -10.64 -11.28
C LYS A 74 -8.41 -10.54 -9.82
N GLU A 75 -9.24 -11.49 -9.40
CA GLU A 75 -9.92 -11.45 -8.09
C GLU A 75 -9.07 -12.02 -6.94
N ASN A 76 -7.88 -12.56 -7.24
CA ASN A 76 -7.06 -13.29 -6.26
C ASN A 76 -5.83 -12.53 -5.76
N PHE A 77 -5.64 -11.28 -6.21
CA PHE A 77 -4.55 -10.44 -5.75
C PHE A 77 -4.94 -8.96 -5.65
N HIS A 78 -4.18 -8.24 -4.85
CA HIS A 78 -4.16 -6.79 -4.79
C HIS A 78 -2.69 -6.33 -4.85
N GLY A 79 -2.30 -5.69 -5.96
CA GLY A 79 -0.98 -5.11 -6.14
C GLY A 79 -0.98 -3.61 -5.86
N ARG A 80 0.06 -3.09 -5.23
CA ARG A 80 0.24 -1.66 -4.94
C ARG A 80 1.67 -1.23 -5.25
N VAL A 81 1.83 -0.22 -6.08
CA VAL A 81 3.08 0.54 -6.20
C VAL A 81 3.12 1.53 -5.04
N ARG A 82 4.14 1.44 -4.17
CA ARG A 82 4.23 2.28 -2.96
C ARG A 82 4.95 3.60 -3.21
N VAL A 83 5.90 3.60 -4.14
CA VAL A 83 6.68 4.79 -4.47
C VAL A 83 5.94 5.69 -5.43
N HIS A 84 6.05 7.00 -5.23
CA HIS A 84 5.39 8.01 -6.04
C HIS A 84 6.44 8.96 -6.66
N PRO A 85 6.33 9.27 -7.96
CA PRO A 85 7.30 10.11 -8.65
C PRO A 85 7.03 11.60 -8.39
N PHE A 86 7.42 12.09 -7.22
CA PHE A 86 7.25 13.51 -6.87
C PHE A 86 8.41 14.40 -7.33
N HIS A 87 9.59 13.83 -7.57
CA HIS A 87 10.75 14.62 -7.95
C HIS A 87 10.74 14.91 -9.45
N VAL A 88 10.88 16.18 -9.82
CA VAL A 88 10.91 16.65 -11.20
C VAL A 88 12.35 16.71 -11.69
N ILE A 89 12.62 16.01 -12.80
CA ILE A 89 13.88 16.10 -13.52
C ILE A 89 13.84 17.25 -14.52
N ARG A 90 14.98 17.93 -14.67
CA ARG A 90 15.14 19.10 -15.54
C ARG A 90 16.18 18.82 -16.61
N ILE A 91 15.90 19.27 -17.83
CA ILE A 91 16.80 19.15 -18.98
C ILE A 91 17.07 20.54 -19.56
N ASN A 92 18.35 20.86 -19.77
CA ASN A 92 18.73 21.97 -20.65
C ASN A 92 18.78 21.40 -22.07
N LYS A 93 17.75 21.65 -22.89
CA LYS A 93 17.64 21.04 -24.22
C LYS A 93 18.64 21.70 -25.15
N MET A 94 19.61 20.92 -25.63
CA MET A 94 20.51 21.31 -26.70
C MET A 94 19.87 20.99 -28.06
N LEU A 95 20.01 21.90 -29.02
CA LEU A 95 19.57 21.70 -30.40
C LEU A 95 20.60 20.82 -31.12
N SER A 96 20.14 19.72 -31.71
CA SER A 96 20.99 18.78 -32.45
C SER A 96 20.92 18.99 -33.97
N CYS A 97 20.86 20.25 -34.43
CA CYS A 97 20.80 20.59 -35.86
C CYS A 97 22.09 21.29 -36.34
N ALA A 98 22.35 21.24 -37.66
CA ALA A 98 23.46 21.96 -38.27
C ALA A 98 23.30 23.48 -38.04
N GLY A 99 24.36 24.14 -37.60
CA GLY A 99 24.30 25.56 -37.24
C GLY A 99 23.64 25.87 -35.89
N ALA A 100 23.38 24.87 -35.03
CA ALA A 100 22.79 25.06 -33.71
C ALA A 100 23.52 26.07 -32.81
N ASP A 101 24.85 26.19 -32.97
CA ASP A 101 25.68 27.15 -32.24
C ASP A 101 25.21 28.61 -32.42
N ARG A 102 24.66 28.94 -33.59
CA ARG A 102 24.14 30.28 -33.88
C ARG A 102 22.78 30.55 -33.24
N LEU A 103 22.03 29.49 -32.94
CA LEU A 103 20.62 29.55 -32.50
C LEU A 103 20.45 29.29 -31.00
N GLN A 104 21.48 28.77 -30.33
CA GLN A 104 21.41 28.41 -28.92
C GLN A 104 22.45 29.15 -28.08
N THR A 105 22.10 29.48 -26.85
CA THR A 105 23.00 30.12 -25.88
C THR A 105 24.02 29.17 -25.23
N GLY A 106 24.12 27.92 -25.68
CA GLY A 106 24.95 26.88 -25.07
C GLY A 106 24.65 26.69 -23.58
N MET A 107 25.64 26.91 -22.73
CA MET A 107 25.54 26.74 -21.25
C MET A 107 25.20 28.03 -20.50
N ARG A 108 25.07 29.17 -21.18
CA ARG A 108 24.62 30.42 -20.56
C ARG A 108 23.16 30.29 -20.15
N GLY A 109 22.87 30.50 -18.87
CA GLY A 109 21.53 30.34 -18.30
C GLY A 109 21.06 28.87 -18.26
N ALA A 110 21.96 27.92 -17.99
CA ALA A 110 21.71 26.46 -18.03
C ALA A 110 20.77 25.90 -16.93
N TYR A 111 19.71 26.63 -16.58
CA TYR A 111 18.63 26.10 -15.74
C TYR A 111 17.61 25.37 -16.61
N GLY A 112 17.64 24.04 -16.53
CA GLY A 112 16.81 23.19 -17.37
C GLY A 112 15.30 23.36 -17.16
N LYS A 113 14.52 23.07 -18.20
CA LYS A 113 13.05 23.00 -18.14
C LYS A 113 12.61 21.64 -17.58
N PRO A 114 11.48 21.54 -16.85
CA PRO A 114 10.90 20.26 -16.42
C PRO A 114 10.68 19.32 -17.61
N GLN A 115 11.14 18.07 -17.50
CA GLN A 115 11.01 17.07 -18.58
C GLN A 115 10.25 15.82 -18.15
N GLY A 116 10.34 15.43 -16.89
CA GLY A 116 9.74 14.21 -16.39
C GLY A 116 9.73 14.17 -14.87
N THR A 117 9.14 13.12 -14.34
CA THR A 117 9.04 12.87 -12.91
C THR A 117 9.67 11.53 -12.54
N VAL A 118 10.29 11.50 -11.38
CA VAL A 118 11.00 10.34 -10.85
C VAL A 118 10.67 10.15 -9.37
N ALA A 119 10.62 8.92 -8.92
CA ALA A 119 10.54 8.55 -7.51
C ALA A 119 11.95 8.39 -6.97
N ARG A 120 12.27 9.08 -5.88
CA ARG A 120 13.52 8.86 -5.15
C ARG A 120 13.31 7.69 -4.20
N VAL A 121 14.21 6.73 -4.21
CA VAL A 121 14.09 5.50 -3.42
C VAL A 121 15.36 5.29 -2.60
N ASP A 122 15.16 4.95 -1.33
CA ASP A 122 16.21 4.61 -0.37
C ASP A 122 16.53 3.10 -0.35
N ILE A 123 17.70 2.77 0.17
CA ILE A 123 18.10 1.37 0.38
C ILE A 123 17.13 0.74 1.39
N GLY A 124 16.56 -0.41 1.04
CA GLY A 124 15.56 -1.10 1.86
C GLY A 124 14.13 -0.58 1.69
N GLN A 125 13.91 0.46 0.89
CA GLN A 125 12.56 0.97 0.64
C GLN A 125 11.78 0.06 -0.30
N VAL A 126 10.52 -0.20 0.05
CA VAL A 126 9.61 -1.03 -0.74
C VAL A 126 9.08 -0.24 -1.93
N ILE A 127 9.35 -0.73 -3.14
CA ILE A 127 8.90 -0.14 -4.42
C ILE A 127 7.47 -0.58 -4.74
N MET A 128 7.24 -1.89 -4.72
CA MET A 128 5.96 -2.51 -5.07
C MET A 128 5.63 -3.62 -4.09
N SER A 129 4.34 -3.85 -3.85
CA SER A 129 3.86 -4.89 -2.96
C SER A 129 2.64 -5.55 -3.52
N VAL A 130 2.56 -6.87 -3.35
CA VAL A 130 1.41 -7.64 -3.80
C VAL A 130 0.94 -8.46 -2.62
N ARG A 131 -0.33 -8.32 -2.27
CA ARG A 131 -1.00 -9.25 -1.36
C ARG A 131 -1.90 -10.19 -2.16
N ALA A 132 -1.97 -11.44 -1.74
CA ALA A 132 -2.73 -12.48 -2.43
C ALA A 132 -3.14 -13.58 -1.44
N ARG A 133 -3.81 -14.62 -1.95
CA ARG A 133 -3.95 -15.88 -1.24
C ARG A 133 -2.62 -16.63 -1.22
N ASP A 134 -2.38 -17.45 -0.19
CA ASP A 134 -1.11 -18.18 -0.02
C ASP A 134 -0.80 -19.13 -1.18
N GLN A 135 -1.83 -19.69 -1.82
CA GLN A 135 -1.73 -20.58 -2.97
C GLN A 135 -0.96 -19.95 -4.15
N HIS A 136 -0.92 -18.62 -4.26
CA HIS A 136 -0.32 -17.90 -5.38
C HIS A 136 1.08 -17.36 -5.09
N GLN A 137 1.76 -17.82 -4.04
CA GLN A 137 3.05 -17.28 -3.62
C GLN A 137 4.12 -17.35 -4.72
N ALA A 138 4.27 -18.49 -5.39
CA ALA A 138 5.26 -18.68 -6.45
C ALA A 138 5.02 -17.72 -7.63
N GLN A 139 3.76 -17.57 -8.02
CA GLN A 139 3.34 -16.71 -9.13
C GLN A 139 3.57 -15.23 -8.77
N VAL A 140 3.32 -14.83 -7.53
CA VAL A 140 3.60 -13.47 -7.08
C VAL A 140 5.11 -13.18 -7.08
N MET A 141 5.94 -14.11 -6.62
CA MET A 141 7.39 -13.96 -6.66
C MET A 141 7.91 -13.82 -8.10
N GLU A 142 7.39 -14.63 -9.03
CA GLU A 142 7.75 -14.55 -10.45
C GLU A 142 7.29 -13.24 -11.10
N ALA A 143 6.09 -12.74 -10.75
CA ALA A 143 5.62 -11.44 -11.21
C ALA A 143 6.57 -10.30 -10.78
N LEU A 144 7.02 -10.32 -9.53
CA LEU A 144 7.98 -9.34 -9.00
C LEU A 144 9.37 -9.51 -9.60
N ARG A 145 9.79 -10.74 -9.93
CA ARG A 145 11.04 -11.02 -10.66
C ARG A 145 11.03 -10.43 -12.07
N ARG A 146 9.87 -10.44 -12.74
CA ARG A 146 9.73 -9.76 -14.05
C ARG A 146 9.68 -8.25 -13.91
N ALA A 147 9.01 -7.75 -12.87
CA ALA A 147 8.94 -6.32 -12.59
C ALA A 147 10.31 -5.71 -12.25
N LYS A 148 11.17 -6.42 -11.48
CA LYS A 148 12.51 -5.91 -11.14
C LYS A 148 13.38 -5.66 -12.37
N MET A 149 13.20 -6.42 -13.46
CA MET A 149 13.93 -6.21 -14.71
C MET A 149 13.61 -4.87 -15.39
N LYS A 150 12.57 -4.17 -14.95
CA LYS A 150 12.21 -2.83 -15.45
C LYS A 150 12.83 -1.70 -14.63
N PHE A 151 13.42 -2.01 -13.48
CA PHE A 151 14.11 -1.04 -12.65
C PHE A 151 15.62 -1.07 -12.91
N PRO A 152 16.30 0.09 -12.82
CA PRO A 152 17.75 0.14 -12.73
C PRO A 152 18.24 -0.52 -11.44
N GLY A 153 19.51 -0.87 -11.34
CA GLY A 153 20.11 -1.32 -10.07
C GLY A 153 19.68 -2.71 -9.60
N ARG A 154 19.93 -3.00 -8.32
CA ARG A 154 19.62 -4.27 -7.66
C ARG A 154 18.34 -4.16 -6.83
N GLN A 155 17.43 -5.09 -7.03
CA GLN A 155 16.25 -5.26 -6.19
C GLN A 155 16.19 -6.63 -5.54
N LYS A 156 15.64 -6.65 -4.34
CA LYS A 156 15.37 -7.85 -3.54
C LYS A 156 13.88 -8.12 -3.53
N ILE A 157 13.52 -9.41 -3.57
CA ILE A 157 12.14 -9.87 -3.39
C ILE A 157 12.09 -10.53 -2.03
N ALA A 158 11.17 -10.08 -1.18
CA ALA A 158 11.02 -10.61 0.17
C ALA A 158 9.55 -10.94 0.44
N VAL A 159 9.31 -12.10 1.05
CA VAL A 159 8.01 -12.45 1.61
C VAL A 159 7.88 -11.77 2.97
N SER A 160 6.80 -11.01 3.16
CA SER A 160 6.55 -10.30 4.40
C SER A 160 6.07 -11.26 5.48
N ARG A 161 6.48 -11.00 6.72
CA ARG A 161 5.94 -11.67 7.92
C ARG A 161 4.60 -11.07 8.35
N ASN A 162 4.19 -9.96 7.75
CA ASN A 162 2.97 -9.25 8.09
C ASN A 162 1.76 -9.78 7.32
N TRP A 163 0.58 -9.57 7.89
CA TRP A 163 -0.69 -9.93 7.27
C TRP A 163 -1.05 -8.94 6.15
N GLY A 164 -0.93 -9.36 4.89
CA GLY A 164 -1.26 -8.54 3.74
C GLY A 164 -0.52 -7.19 3.74
N PHE A 165 -1.27 -6.09 3.62
CA PHE A 165 -0.72 -4.73 3.67
C PHE A 165 -0.71 -4.11 5.07
N THR A 166 -1.05 -4.88 6.10
CA THR A 166 -1.07 -4.37 7.47
C THR A 166 0.33 -4.31 8.09
N LYS A 167 0.43 -3.62 9.23
CA LYS A 167 1.64 -3.57 10.05
C LYS A 167 1.77 -4.75 11.02
N TRP A 168 0.74 -5.60 11.10
CA TRP A 168 0.65 -6.66 12.10
C TRP A 168 1.27 -7.95 11.57
N PRO A 169 1.98 -8.73 12.40
CA PRO A 169 2.51 -10.04 12.01
C PRO A 169 1.35 -10.98 11.65
N ARG A 170 1.61 -11.96 10.78
CA ARG A 170 0.61 -13.00 10.46
C ARG A 170 0.26 -13.84 11.69
N VAL A 171 1.27 -14.13 12.52
CA VAL A 171 1.10 -14.82 13.81
C VAL A 171 0.28 -13.92 14.74
N GLY A 172 -0.80 -14.47 15.28
CA GLY A 172 -1.69 -13.74 16.20
C GLY A 172 -2.63 -12.73 15.54
N PHE A 173 -2.59 -12.52 14.21
CA PHE A 173 -3.51 -11.58 13.54
C PHE A 173 -4.98 -11.98 13.72
N GLN A 174 -5.28 -13.27 13.51
CA GLN A 174 -6.63 -13.81 13.65
C GLN A 174 -7.10 -13.75 15.11
N GLU A 175 -6.23 -14.04 16.08
CA GLU A 175 -6.54 -13.93 17.51
C GLU A 175 -6.86 -12.48 17.90
N MET A 176 -6.05 -11.52 17.45
CA MET A 176 -6.32 -10.09 17.71
C MET A 176 -7.64 -9.63 17.09
N MET A 177 -8.04 -10.21 15.97
CA MET A 177 -9.31 -9.91 15.31
C MET A 177 -10.49 -10.56 16.04
N GLN A 178 -10.34 -11.80 16.52
CA GLN A 178 -11.34 -12.49 17.35
C GLN A 178 -11.54 -11.79 18.70
N LYS A 179 -10.46 -11.36 19.35
CA LYS A 179 -10.50 -10.56 20.60
C LYS A 179 -11.10 -9.16 20.40
N GLY A 180 -11.29 -8.72 19.15
CA GLY A 180 -11.83 -7.40 18.85
C GLY A 180 -10.85 -6.24 18.98
N HIS A 181 -9.56 -6.51 19.20
CA HIS A 181 -8.50 -5.49 19.17
C HIS A 181 -8.27 -4.96 17.75
N LEU A 182 -8.57 -5.76 16.72
CA LEU A 182 -8.52 -5.36 15.32
C LEU A 182 -9.90 -5.41 14.68
N VAL A 183 -10.22 -4.36 13.94
CA VAL A 183 -11.45 -4.24 13.15
C VAL A 183 -11.06 -4.07 11.68
N SER A 184 -11.77 -4.75 10.77
CA SER A 184 -11.57 -4.54 9.33
C SER A 184 -11.89 -3.10 8.94
N ASP A 185 -11.02 -2.48 8.17
CA ASP A 185 -11.16 -1.14 7.59
C ASP A 185 -10.83 -1.22 6.09
N GLY A 186 -11.53 -2.13 5.41
CA GLY A 186 -11.31 -2.47 4.01
C GLY A 186 -9.95 -3.13 3.77
N VAL A 187 -9.02 -2.41 3.14
CA VAL A 187 -7.69 -2.96 2.81
C VAL A 187 -6.82 -3.13 4.06
N CYS A 188 -7.00 -2.26 5.05
CA CYS A 188 -6.23 -2.25 6.28
C CYS A 188 -7.08 -2.74 7.47
N ALA A 189 -6.45 -2.87 8.63
CA ALA A 189 -7.12 -3.13 9.89
C ALA A 189 -6.89 -1.95 10.83
N LYS A 190 -7.96 -1.51 11.49
CA LYS A 190 -7.92 -0.48 12.53
C LYS A 190 -7.72 -1.13 13.88
N TYR A 191 -6.75 -0.63 14.64
CA TYR A 191 -6.55 -1.02 16.02
C TYR A 191 -7.54 -0.28 16.92
N GLN A 192 -8.18 -1.05 17.80
CA GLN A 192 -9.08 -0.53 18.80
C GLN A 192 -8.34 -0.47 20.13
N PRO A 193 -7.87 0.72 20.57
CA PRO A 193 -7.20 0.87 21.85
C PRO A 193 -8.20 0.73 22.99
N GLU A 194 -7.72 0.32 24.15
CA GLU A 194 -8.47 0.33 25.41
C GLU A 194 -8.58 1.75 25.99
N HIS A 195 -7.84 2.69 25.42
CA HIS A 195 -7.86 4.10 25.80
C HIS A 195 -8.86 4.90 24.95
N GLY A 196 -9.79 5.59 25.63
CA GLY A 196 -10.77 6.47 25.02
C GLY A 196 -12.02 6.63 25.89
N PRO A 197 -13.06 7.33 25.39
CA PRO A 197 -14.32 7.46 26.12
C PRO A 197 -14.93 6.07 26.43
N LEU A 198 -15.32 5.86 27.69
CA LEU A 198 -15.84 4.57 28.17
C LEU A 198 -17.05 4.09 27.36
N GLU A 199 -17.87 5.00 26.87
CA GLU A 199 -19.01 4.70 26.00
C GLU A 199 -18.58 3.95 24.73
N ARG A 200 -17.45 4.34 24.12
CA ARG A 200 -16.91 3.68 22.92
C ARG A 200 -16.45 2.26 23.23
N TRP A 201 -15.86 2.06 24.41
CA TRP A 201 -15.46 0.75 24.88
C TRP A 201 -16.68 -0.15 25.10
N LYS A 202 -17.72 0.35 25.80
CA LYS A 202 -18.99 -0.37 26.03
C LYS A 202 -19.64 -0.81 24.71
N ARG A 203 -19.72 0.09 23.70
CA ARG A 203 -20.24 -0.27 22.36
C ARG A 203 -19.41 -1.35 21.66
N THR A 204 -18.09 -1.32 21.84
CA THR A 204 -17.19 -2.32 21.26
C THR A 204 -17.42 -3.70 21.91
N GLN A 205 -17.49 -3.76 23.24
CA GLN A 205 -17.77 -5.01 23.97
C GLN A 205 -19.14 -5.58 23.63
N ALA A 206 -20.16 -4.72 23.55
CA ALA A 206 -21.50 -5.10 23.13
C ALA A 206 -21.52 -5.74 21.72
N ARG A 207 -20.76 -5.19 20.77
CA ARG A 207 -20.62 -5.74 19.43
C ARG A 207 -19.90 -7.09 19.44
N LEU A 208 -18.87 -7.25 20.27
CA LEU A 208 -18.13 -8.51 20.39
C LEU A 208 -18.96 -9.62 21.05
N ALA A 209 -19.83 -9.25 22.00
CA ALA A 209 -20.78 -10.16 22.65
C ALA A 209 -22.01 -10.54 21.79
N GLY A 210 -22.05 -10.15 20.51
CA GLY A 210 -23.13 -10.53 19.59
C GLY A 210 -24.40 -9.69 19.68
N GLY A 211 -24.34 -8.47 20.21
CA GLY A 211 -25.45 -7.51 20.14
C GLY A 211 -26.55 -7.66 21.20
N ARG A 212 -26.37 -8.49 22.24
CA ARG A 212 -27.22 -8.43 23.44
C ARG A 212 -26.62 -7.47 24.46
N VAL A 213 -26.93 -6.19 24.33
CA VAL A 213 -26.89 -5.29 25.49
C VAL A 213 -28.20 -5.51 26.21
N TYR A 214 -28.20 -6.38 27.23
CA TYR A 214 -29.21 -6.26 28.27
C TYR A 214 -28.97 -4.87 28.89
N THR A 215 -29.89 -3.94 28.66
CA THR A 215 -29.98 -2.74 29.48
C THR A 215 -30.34 -3.22 30.87
N ALA A 216 -29.33 -3.54 31.68
CA ALA A 216 -29.51 -3.64 33.12
C ALA A 216 -29.87 -2.22 33.58
N THR A 217 -31.18 -1.95 33.66
CA THR A 217 -31.71 -0.95 34.57
C THR A 217 -31.09 -1.24 35.92
N VAL A 218 -30.61 -0.18 36.56
CA VAL A 218 -29.82 -0.22 37.79
C VAL A 218 -30.73 -0.65 38.94
N GLU A 219 -31.04 -1.95 39.05
CA GLU A 219 -31.59 -2.54 40.27
C GLU A 219 -30.95 -3.92 40.50
N SER A 220 -30.10 -3.96 41.52
CA SER A 220 -29.61 -5.16 42.24
C SER A 220 -29.05 -6.33 41.42
N ILE A 221 -27.72 -6.40 41.32
CA ILE A 221 -27.02 -7.69 41.25
C ILE A 221 -26.13 -7.79 42.48
N LEU A 222 -26.69 -8.37 43.55
CA LEU A 222 -25.92 -9.08 44.56
C LEU A 222 -25.69 -10.51 44.03
N LEU A 223 -24.43 -10.94 44.11
CA LEU A 223 -23.98 -12.31 43.95
C LEU A 223 -24.82 -13.27 44.81
N TYR A 224 -25.36 -14.35 44.22
CA TYR A 224 -25.50 -15.72 44.76
C TYR A 224 -26.09 -16.54 43.60
N GLY A 225 -25.43 -17.58 43.07
CA GLY A 225 -25.43 -18.92 43.67
C GLY A 225 -26.47 -19.79 42.95
N SER A 226 -26.00 -20.74 42.13
CA SER A 226 -26.71 -21.94 41.63
C SER A 226 -28.23 -21.87 41.40
N GLU A 227 -28.68 -21.76 40.15
CA GLU A 227 -29.85 -22.50 39.66
C GLU A 227 -29.98 -22.40 38.13
N VAL A 228 -30.26 -23.54 37.51
CA VAL A 228 -30.53 -23.68 36.08
C VAL A 228 -32.03 -23.44 35.90
N LEU A 229 -32.43 -22.30 35.37
CA LEU A 229 -33.83 -22.07 34.97
C LEU A 229 -33.90 -21.57 33.52
N GLY A 230 -34.63 -22.34 32.72
CA GLY A 230 -34.78 -22.17 31.29
C GLY A 230 -35.44 -20.85 30.92
N LEU A 231 -34.87 -20.19 29.91
CA LEU A 231 -35.45 -19.00 29.31
C LEU A 231 -36.52 -19.44 28.29
N CYS A 232 -37.79 -19.24 28.66
CA CYS A 232 -38.91 -19.28 27.74
C CYS A 232 -38.77 -18.10 26.76
N SER A 233 -38.84 -18.37 25.46
CA SER A 233 -38.82 -17.35 24.42
C SER A 233 -40.20 -16.72 24.27
N GLU A 234 -40.33 -15.44 24.58
CA GLU A 234 -41.44 -14.63 24.07
C GLU A 234 -40.92 -13.74 22.93
N ASP A 235 -41.39 -14.08 21.72
CA ASP A 235 -41.31 -13.23 20.54
C ASP A 235 -42.19 -12.00 20.75
N VAL A 236 -41.59 -10.81 20.67
CA VAL A 236 -42.34 -9.56 20.50
C VAL A 236 -41.92 -8.94 19.18
N ARG A 237 -42.93 -8.74 18.33
CA ARG A 237 -42.88 -8.26 16.93
C ARG A 237 -42.12 -6.95 16.75
#